data_AF-A0AA49JJ64-F1
#
_entry.id   AF-A0AA49JJ64-F1
#
_cell.length_a   1.000
_cell.length_b   1.000
_cell.length_c   1.000
_cell.angle_alpha   90.00
_cell.angle_beta   90.00
_cell.angle_gamma   90.00
#
_symmetry.space_group_name_H-M   'P 1'
#
loop_
_entity.id
_entity.type
_entity.pdbx_description
1 polymer ?
#
loop_
_entity_poly.entity_id
_entity_poly.type
_entity_poly.pdbx_seq_one_letter_code
_entity_poly.pdbx_strand_id
1 'polypeptide(L)'
;MPYALTIIQQVVRGPLSPLSFPENALKLPRWYQLLTSLPTTCTKQIHVQFAQTHPEISIDSSQIRLVDSSQLPSFLAFQHQVQPVDNVSGEVLLTGVLHHYSLATEAVKEWYHWQDEQGQGHLELYAAYALDTLSFEEMRYVYFQQLLQEQVASVEHLMVETVHDTQSAKKAEKYVQDHQQVLISLSDQVLIHLAEESHQLYTISEQYSLVDVYKLIFRSLEALMVMLEQQFAQYLDASAPLPYRHRVVQTFQLNERLEALQAVLDGSPMNQDLLTVLEGLFTEIQQLAQKPTTYEQLRYYQRLVQELEAFTQQKTVTDESLLSVLLHMNFNSPAMRQWLVKHLQNQLDTQENRQQPLSLLYYYEKWYHQQPVPQGLAYDPMGPALQQHILSWIKEEIRYREKRADVPFPATESSVSQDKVKTNLSVAQIALLLRLCSEVGIFPEQNLSNLCRRFSSILHSLKEEDISAESLRGKYYEHDRRSVQVLKEKVIAMLNYLNQLPK
;
A
#
# COMPACT_ATOMS: atom_id res chain seq x y z
N MET A 1 -31.66 2.46 -17.09
CA MET A 1 -30.69 3.16 -17.95
C MET A 1 -30.83 4.65 -17.70
N PRO A 2 -29.76 5.34 -17.30
CA PRO A 2 -29.81 6.76 -16.98
C PRO A 2 -30.03 7.60 -18.25
N TYR A 3 -31.26 8.09 -18.44
CA TYR A 3 -31.62 8.92 -19.59
C TYR A 3 -30.79 10.22 -19.65
N ALA A 4 -30.36 10.74 -18.50
CA ALA A 4 -29.49 11.91 -18.38
C ALA A 4 -28.21 11.80 -19.22
N LEU A 5 -27.58 10.63 -19.22
CA LEU A 5 -26.28 10.41 -19.88
C LEU A 5 -26.39 10.02 -21.35
N THR A 6 -27.60 10.05 -21.94
CA THR A 6 -27.82 9.51 -23.30
C THR A 6 -26.92 10.18 -24.34
N ILE A 7 -26.83 11.50 -24.37
CA ILE A 7 -26.01 12.23 -25.36
C ILE A 7 -24.52 11.92 -25.14
N ILE A 8 -24.03 11.97 -23.90
CA ILE A 8 -22.64 11.64 -23.58
C ILE A 8 -22.30 10.20 -23.99
N GLN A 9 -23.20 9.23 -23.78
CA GLN A 9 -23.02 7.87 -24.28
C GLN A 9 -22.92 7.81 -25.81
N GLN A 10 -23.74 8.58 -26.52
CA GLN A 10 -23.67 8.64 -27.99
C GLN A 10 -22.38 9.31 -28.48
N VAL A 11 -21.81 10.25 -27.72
CA VAL A 11 -20.51 10.87 -28.00
C VAL A 11 -19.35 9.89 -27.77
N VAL A 12 -19.42 9.02 -26.77
CA VAL A 12 -18.33 8.06 -26.51
C VAL A 12 -18.37 6.86 -27.46
N ARG A 13 -19.54 6.25 -27.66
CA ARG A 13 -19.67 4.95 -28.34
C ARG A 13 -20.72 4.91 -29.47
N GLY A 14 -21.27 6.06 -29.84
CA GLY A 14 -22.38 6.15 -30.78
C GLY A 14 -22.08 6.99 -32.04
N PRO A 15 -23.12 7.25 -32.85
CA PRO A 15 -23.06 8.10 -34.05
C PRO A 15 -22.62 9.55 -33.80
N LEU A 16 -22.60 10.01 -32.54
CA LEU A 16 -22.14 11.36 -32.18
C LEU A 16 -20.66 11.39 -31.78
N SER A 17 -19.93 10.30 -32.05
CA SER A 17 -18.49 10.22 -31.78
C SER A 17 -17.69 11.31 -32.50
N PRO A 18 -16.61 11.85 -31.89
CA PRO A 18 -15.68 12.75 -32.56
C PRO A 18 -15.13 12.26 -33.90
N LEU A 19 -15.01 10.93 -34.06
CA LEU A 19 -14.62 10.29 -35.32
C LEU A 19 -15.66 10.45 -36.44
N SER A 20 -16.93 10.59 -36.08
CA SER A 20 -18.05 10.69 -37.02
C SER A 20 -18.42 12.14 -37.38
N PHE A 21 -17.70 13.12 -36.83
CA PHE A 21 -17.95 14.55 -37.03
C PHE A 21 -17.52 14.98 -38.44
N PRO A 22 -18.45 15.42 -39.32
CA PRO A 22 -18.12 15.83 -40.69
C PRO A 22 -17.78 17.32 -40.80
N GLU A 23 -17.07 17.72 -41.86
CA GLU A 23 -16.72 19.14 -42.12
C GLU A 23 -17.93 20.08 -42.19
N ASN A 24 -19.09 19.58 -42.64
CA ASN A 24 -20.33 20.33 -42.73
C ASN A 24 -21.27 20.10 -41.53
N ALA A 25 -20.76 19.66 -40.37
CA ALA A 25 -21.56 19.29 -39.20
C ALA A 25 -22.61 20.35 -38.82
N LEU A 26 -22.21 21.63 -38.79
CA LEU A 26 -23.09 22.74 -38.40
C LEU A 26 -24.28 22.96 -39.35
N LYS A 27 -24.27 22.37 -40.54
CA LYS A 27 -25.38 22.40 -41.51
C LYS A 27 -26.30 21.17 -41.41
N LEU A 28 -25.89 20.14 -40.66
CA LEU A 28 -26.64 18.91 -40.52
C LEU A 28 -27.49 18.94 -39.25
N PRO A 29 -28.82 18.67 -39.32
CA PRO A 29 -29.71 18.71 -38.16
C PRO A 29 -29.22 17.88 -36.98
N ARG A 30 -28.64 16.69 -37.27
CA ARG A 30 -28.13 15.76 -36.25
C ARG A 30 -27.05 16.32 -35.32
N TRP A 31 -26.34 17.37 -35.74
CA TRP A 31 -25.28 18.02 -34.94
C TRP A 31 -25.77 19.39 -34.45
N TYR A 32 -26.33 20.20 -35.34
CA TYR A 32 -26.79 21.54 -34.99
C TYR A 32 -27.88 21.56 -33.90
N GLN A 33 -28.82 20.61 -33.92
CA GLN A 33 -29.94 20.58 -32.96
C GLN A 33 -29.56 20.11 -31.55
N LEU A 34 -28.34 19.62 -31.35
CA LEU A 34 -27.87 19.13 -30.04
C LEU A 34 -27.40 20.26 -29.13
N LEU A 35 -27.09 21.42 -29.70
CA LEU A 35 -26.66 22.59 -28.96
C LEU A 35 -27.85 23.51 -28.73
N THR A 36 -28.00 23.98 -27.48
CA THR A 36 -29.01 24.98 -27.12
C THR A 36 -28.68 26.35 -27.74
N SER A 37 -27.39 26.68 -27.82
CA SER A 37 -26.89 27.81 -28.58
C SER A 37 -25.48 27.55 -29.11
N LEU A 38 -25.27 27.68 -30.42
CA LEU A 38 -23.93 27.76 -30.99
C LEU A 38 -23.38 29.17 -30.76
N PRO A 39 -22.23 29.32 -30.09
CA PRO A 39 -21.62 30.64 -29.97
C PRO A 39 -21.28 31.15 -31.38
N THR A 40 -21.63 32.40 -31.69
CA THR A 40 -21.29 33.00 -32.99
C THR A 40 -19.79 33.25 -33.16
N THR A 41 -19.08 33.31 -32.02
CA THR A 41 -17.64 33.55 -31.96
C THR A 41 -16.99 32.66 -30.90
N CYS A 42 -15.78 32.17 -31.14
CA CYS A 42 -14.92 31.56 -30.12
C CYS A 42 -13.89 32.58 -29.61
N THR A 43 -13.24 32.29 -28.47
CA THR A 43 -12.17 33.15 -27.94
C THR A 43 -10.82 32.50 -28.15
N LYS A 44 -9.91 33.20 -28.84
CA LYS A 44 -8.50 32.82 -28.99
C LYS A 44 -7.64 33.71 -28.10
N GLN A 45 -6.85 33.09 -27.23
CA GLN A 45 -5.73 33.69 -26.52
C GLN A 45 -4.54 33.73 -27.49
N ILE A 46 -3.94 34.91 -27.65
CA ILE A 46 -2.76 35.13 -28.48
C ILE A 46 -1.69 35.68 -27.55
N HIS A 47 -0.60 34.93 -27.40
CA HIS A 47 0.59 35.37 -26.68
C HIS A 47 1.69 35.69 -27.69
N VAL A 48 2.31 36.85 -27.55
CA VAL A 48 3.30 37.40 -28.48
C VAL A 48 4.52 37.87 -27.69
N GLN A 49 5.71 37.51 -28.18
CA GLN A 49 6.99 37.99 -27.67
C GLN A 49 7.62 38.98 -28.66
N PHE A 50 8.25 40.04 -28.15
CA PHE A 50 8.87 41.08 -28.97
C PHE A 50 10.38 41.18 -28.75
N ALA A 51 11.11 41.50 -29.81
CA ALA A 51 12.55 41.77 -29.74
C ALA A 51 12.85 43.10 -29.03
N GLN A 52 13.99 43.18 -28.34
CA GLN A 52 14.43 44.36 -27.58
C GLN A 52 14.87 45.58 -28.41
N THR A 53 14.85 45.53 -29.75
CA THR A 53 15.56 46.52 -30.59
C THR A 53 14.68 47.34 -31.54
N HIS A 54 14.27 48.55 -31.10
CA HIS A 54 13.95 49.75 -31.91
C HIS A 54 12.79 49.68 -32.96
N PRO A 55 12.35 50.81 -33.57
CA PRO A 55 10.96 51.32 -33.56
C PRO A 55 9.92 50.55 -34.41
N GLU A 56 10.29 49.46 -35.07
CA GLU A 56 9.36 48.55 -35.72
C GLU A 56 9.23 47.32 -34.83
N ILE A 57 8.11 47.22 -34.12
CA ILE A 57 7.80 46.10 -33.23
C ILE A 57 7.82 44.80 -34.05
N SER A 58 8.92 44.04 -33.95
CA SER A 58 9.03 42.72 -34.58
C SER A 58 8.55 41.64 -33.62
N ILE A 59 7.62 40.82 -34.09
CA ILE A 59 7.13 39.64 -33.36
C ILE A 59 8.20 38.54 -33.47
N ASP A 60 8.81 38.17 -32.34
CA ASP A 60 9.80 37.09 -32.27
C ASP A 60 9.13 35.72 -32.31
N SER A 61 8.04 35.59 -31.54
CA SER A 61 7.27 34.36 -31.47
C SER A 61 5.83 34.66 -31.12
N SER A 62 4.94 33.75 -31.50
CA SER A 62 3.53 33.84 -31.13
C SER A 62 2.91 32.46 -30.93
N GLN A 63 1.96 32.38 -30.00
CA GLN A 63 1.16 31.20 -29.72
C GLN A 63 -0.31 31.57 -29.67
N ILE A 64 -1.15 30.78 -30.31
CA ILE A 64 -2.60 30.98 -30.34
C ILE A 64 -3.28 29.77 -29.71
N ARG A 65 -4.17 30.01 -28.74
CA ARG A 65 -4.93 28.96 -28.05
C ARG A 65 -6.40 29.31 -27.93
N LEU A 66 -7.29 28.38 -28.25
CA LEU A 66 -8.71 28.43 -27.91
C LEU A 66 -8.88 28.33 -26.39
N VAL A 67 -9.64 29.26 -25.82
CA VAL A 67 -9.92 29.33 -24.38
C VAL A 67 -11.43 29.39 -24.14
N ASP A 68 -11.87 28.78 -23.03
CA ASP A 68 -13.23 28.91 -22.55
C ASP A 68 -13.51 30.36 -22.16
N SER A 69 -14.45 31.01 -22.84
CA SER A 69 -14.83 32.40 -22.56
C SER A 69 -15.40 32.62 -21.15
N SER A 70 -15.84 31.56 -20.46
CA SER A 70 -16.35 31.62 -19.08
C SER A 70 -15.24 31.54 -18.02
N GLN A 71 -14.01 31.18 -18.43
CA GLN A 71 -12.83 31.07 -17.58
C GLN A 71 -11.73 32.06 -18.00
N LEU A 72 -12.09 33.23 -18.52
CA LEU A 72 -11.11 34.31 -18.64
C LEU A 72 -10.50 34.54 -17.26
N PRO A 73 -9.17 34.44 -17.11
CA PRO A 73 -8.54 34.47 -15.79
C PRO A 73 -8.83 35.81 -15.12
N SER A 74 -9.70 35.82 -14.10
CA SER A 74 -9.86 36.95 -13.19
C SER A 74 -8.64 37.10 -12.24
N PHE A 75 -7.50 36.51 -12.57
CA PHE A 75 -6.28 36.48 -11.78
C PHE A 75 -5.03 36.51 -12.68
N LEU A 76 -4.46 37.71 -12.81
CA LEU A 76 -3.04 37.95 -12.56
C LEU A 76 -2.94 39.10 -11.57
N ALA A 77 -3.31 38.84 -10.31
CA ALA A 77 -2.74 39.57 -9.19
C ALA A 77 -1.34 38.99 -8.86
N PHE A 78 -0.54 38.72 -9.90
CA PHE A 78 0.88 38.47 -9.71
C PHE A 78 1.56 39.82 -9.48
N GLN A 79 2.30 39.87 -8.39
CA GLN A 79 3.23 40.92 -8.01
C GLN A 79 4.44 41.01 -8.96
N HIS A 80 4.24 40.88 -10.27
CA HIS A 80 5.20 41.41 -11.21
C HIS A 80 4.94 42.91 -11.26
N GLN A 81 5.90 43.69 -10.75
CA GLN A 81 5.92 45.12 -11.02
C GLN A 81 5.78 45.28 -12.52
N VAL A 82 4.64 45.82 -12.96
CA VAL A 82 4.42 46.28 -14.33
C VAL A 82 5.41 47.42 -14.55
N GLN A 83 6.65 47.08 -14.89
CA GLN A 83 7.60 48.05 -15.38
C GLN A 83 7.25 48.26 -16.85
N PRO A 84 6.84 49.48 -17.26
CA PRO A 84 6.62 49.76 -18.66
C PRO A 84 7.92 49.45 -19.42
N VAL A 85 7.80 48.78 -20.57
CA VAL A 85 8.90 48.65 -21.51
C VAL A 85 9.44 50.05 -21.78
N ASP A 86 10.73 50.28 -21.49
CA ASP A 86 11.35 51.58 -21.75
C ASP A 86 11.08 51.98 -23.21
N ASN A 87 10.30 53.05 -23.38
CA ASN A 87 9.96 53.75 -24.62
C ASN A 87 8.92 53.14 -25.60
N VAL A 88 8.12 52.12 -25.25
CA VAL A 88 6.98 51.68 -26.10
C VAL A 88 5.70 51.47 -25.28
N SER A 89 4.64 52.22 -25.61
CA SER A 89 3.31 52.06 -24.97
C SER A 89 2.70 50.71 -25.37
N GLY A 90 2.05 50.03 -24.40
CA GLY A 90 1.32 48.79 -24.65
C GLY A 90 0.27 48.89 -25.76
N GLU A 91 -0.31 50.08 -25.98
CA GLU A 91 -1.25 50.34 -27.07
C GLU A 91 -0.58 50.23 -28.46
N VAL A 92 0.70 50.57 -28.56
CA VAL A 92 1.47 50.46 -29.81
C VAL A 92 1.77 48.99 -30.10
N LEU A 93 2.14 48.22 -29.06
CA LEU A 93 2.31 46.76 -29.16
C LEU A 93 1.00 46.08 -29.59
N LEU A 94 -0.11 46.42 -28.96
CA LEU A 94 -1.43 45.91 -29.33
C LEU A 94 -1.77 46.24 -30.78
N THR A 95 -1.57 47.49 -31.21
CA THR A 95 -1.86 47.90 -32.61
C THR A 95 -1.03 47.11 -33.62
N GLY A 96 0.25 46.87 -33.32
CA GLY A 96 1.12 46.04 -34.16
C GLY A 96 0.63 44.60 -34.27
N VAL A 97 0.20 44.00 -33.15
CA VAL A 97 -0.34 42.63 -33.13
C VAL A 97 -1.69 42.53 -33.85
N LEU A 98 -2.59 43.50 -33.65
CA LEU A 98 -3.87 43.55 -34.36
C LEU A 98 -3.66 43.65 -35.87
N HIS A 99 -2.69 44.45 -36.32
CA HIS A 99 -2.34 44.55 -37.73
C HIS A 99 -1.78 43.22 -38.26
N HIS A 100 -0.87 42.58 -37.52
CA HIS A 100 -0.26 41.31 -37.92
C HIS A 100 -1.28 40.18 -38.12
N TYR A 101 -2.26 40.08 -37.20
CA TYR A 101 -3.32 39.06 -37.28
C TYR A 101 -4.57 39.49 -38.05
N SER A 102 -4.57 40.69 -38.64
CA SER A 102 -5.75 41.26 -39.31
C SER A 102 -7.00 41.26 -38.42
N LEU A 103 -6.83 41.58 -37.13
CA LEU A 103 -7.89 41.63 -36.14
C LEU A 103 -8.44 43.05 -35.97
N ALA A 104 -9.76 43.18 -35.89
CA ALA A 104 -10.41 44.43 -35.51
C ALA A 104 -10.24 44.66 -34.00
N THR A 105 -10.09 45.93 -33.58
CA THR A 105 -9.98 46.30 -32.16
C THR A 105 -11.21 45.85 -31.36
N GLU A 106 -12.40 45.86 -31.98
CA GLU A 106 -13.66 45.40 -31.38
C GLU A 106 -13.69 43.90 -31.08
N ALA A 107 -12.82 43.11 -31.73
CA ALA A 107 -12.70 41.68 -31.45
C ALA A 107 -11.95 41.40 -30.15
N VAL A 108 -11.16 42.36 -29.64
CA VAL A 108 -10.38 42.18 -28.41
C VAL A 108 -11.29 42.29 -27.20
N LYS A 109 -11.37 41.23 -26.42
CA LYS A 109 -12.08 41.19 -25.13
C LYS A 109 -11.21 41.76 -24.02
N GLU A 110 -9.99 41.26 -23.89
CA GLU A 110 -9.01 41.65 -22.87
C GLU A 110 -7.60 41.54 -23.42
N TRP A 111 -6.65 42.32 -22.87
CA TRP A 111 -5.24 42.21 -23.20
C TRP A 111 -4.34 42.73 -22.08
N TYR A 112 -3.13 42.22 -22.02
CA TYR A 112 -2.13 42.46 -21.00
C TYR A 112 -0.74 42.56 -21.64
N HIS A 113 0.16 43.32 -21.03
CA HIS A 113 1.56 43.35 -21.43
C HIS A 113 2.48 43.36 -20.22
N TRP A 114 3.64 42.73 -20.32
CA TRP A 114 4.67 42.72 -19.27
C TRP A 114 6.06 42.57 -19.88
N GLN A 115 7.07 42.69 -19.03
CA GLN A 115 8.47 42.48 -19.38
C GLN A 115 9.07 41.40 -18.47
N ASP A 116 9.84 40.46 -19.04
CA ASP A 116 10.49 39.42 -18.26
C ASP A 116 11.79 39.92 -17.59
N GLU A 117 12.42 39.07 -16.76
CA GLU A 117 13.69 39.38 -16.08
C GLU A 117 14.85 39.66 -17.04
N GLN A 118 14.73 39.25 -18.30
CA GLN A 118 15.73 39.48 -19.35
C GLN A 118 15.48 40.76 -20.13
N GLY A 119 14.36 41.46 -19.90
CA GLY A 119 13.93 42.67 -20.59
C GLY A 119 13.14 42.42 -21.88
N GLN A 120 12.74 41.18 -22.17
CA GLN A 120 11.91 40.84 -23.33
C GLN A 120 10.46 41.29 -23.07
N GLY A 121 9.85 41.93 -24.06
CA GLY A 121 8.45 42.38 -23.99
C GLY A 121 7.49 41.27 -24.37
N HIS A 122 6.41 41.14 -23.60
CA HIS A 122 5.33 40.17 -23.83
C HIS A 122 3.99 40.90 -23.96
N LEU A 123 3.13 40.43 -24.86
CA LEU A 123 1.74 40.82 -24.97
C LEU A 123 0.86 39.57 -25.03
N GLU A 124 -0.18 39.55 -24.23
CA GLU A 124 -1.20 38.52 -24.25
C GLU A 124 -2.56 39.17 -24.50
N LEU A 125 -3.33 38.67 -25.46
CA LEU A 125 -4.67 39.18 -25.74
C LEU A 125 -5.68 38.07 -25.98
N TYR A 126 -6.93 38.34 -25.68
CA TYR A 126 -8.07 37.45 -25.87
C TYR A 126 -8.98 38.06 -26.93
N ALA A 127 -9.07 37.45 -28.11
CA ALA A 127 -9.84 37.95 -29.23
C ALA A 127 -10.98 37.01 -29.62
N ALA A 128 -12.12 37.59 -30.01
CA ALA A 128 -13.26 36.89 -30.57
C ALA A 128 -13.02 36.58 -32.05
N TYR A 129 -13.09 35.30 -32.42
CA TYR A 129 -12.99 34.82 -33.79
C TYR A 129 -14.32 34.24 -34.26
N ALA A 130 -14.74 34.59 -35.46
CA ALA A 130 -15.93 34.00 -36.08
C ALA A 130 -15.71 32.51 -36.36
N LEU A 131 -16.73 31.68 -36.11
CA LEU A 131 -16.60 30.22 -36.25
C LEU A 131 -16.26 29.74 -37.67
N ASP A 132 -16.61 30.52 -38.69
CA ASP A 132 -16.32 30.23 -40.10
C ASP A 132 -14.85 30.43 -40.49
N THR A 133 -14.08 31.11 -39.64
CA THR A 133 -12.63 31.30 -39.81
C THR A 133 -11.78 30.17 -39.21
N LEU A 134 -12.41 29.22 -38.51
CA LEU A 134 -11.73 28.12 -37.84
C LEU A 134 -11.35 26.99 -38.79
N SER A 135 -10.24 26.31 -38.47
CA SER A 135 -9.91 25.04 -39.10
C SER A 135 -10.96 23.97 -38.76
N PHE A 136 -10.96 22.86 -39.50
CA PHE A 136 -11.86 21.74 -39.22
C PHE A 136 -11.64 21.17 -37.80
N GLU A 137 -10.38 21.04 -37.38
CA GLU A 137 -9.98 20.56 -36.05
C GLU A 137 -10.47 21.50 -34.95
N GLU A 138 -10.24 22.80 -35.12
CA GLU A 138 -10.69 23.84 -34.20
C GLU A 138 -12.23 23.85 -34.08
N MET A 139 -12.94 23.79 -35.21
CA MET A 139 -14.41 23.73 -35.23
C MET A 139 -14.93 22.50 -34.49
N ARG A 140 -14.34 21.32 -34.76
CA ARG A 140 -14.70 20.08 -34.06
C ARG A 140 -14.47 20.22 -32.56
N TYR A 141 -13.33 20.74 -32.16
CA TYR A 141 -13.00 20.95 -30.75
C TYR A 141 -13.99 21.90 -30.06
N VAL A 142 -14.24 23.08 -30.62
CA VAL A 142 -15.19 24.06 -30.06
C VAL A 142 -16.60 23.50 -29.97
N TYR A 143 -17.05 22.76 -30.98
CA TYR A 143 -18.34 22.10 -30.97
C TYR A 143 -18.47 21.12 -29.79
N PHE A 144 -17.49 20.23 -29.61
CA PHE A 144 -17.53 19.25 -28.52
C PHE A 144 -17.34 19.90 -27.15
N GLN A 145 -16.52 20.95 -27.05
CA GLN A 145 -16.38 21.73 -25.82
C GLN A 145 -17.74 22.30 -25.37
N GLN A 146 -18.44 22.98 -26.27
CA GLN A 146 -19.77 23.55 -25.98
C GLN A 146 -20.78 22.45 -25.66
N LEU A 147 -20.83 21.39 -26.47
CA LEU A 147 -21.76 20.28 -26.27
C LEU A 147 -21.56 19.65 -24.90
N LEU A 148 -20.31 19.30 -24.55
CA LEU A 148 -20.01 18.65 -23.28
C LEU A 148 -20.31 19.57 -22.09
N GLN A 149 -20.04 20.87 -22.18
CA GLN A 149 -20.37 21.83 -21.13
C GLN A 149 -21.89 21.89 -20.87
N GLU A 150 -22.70 21.99 -21.92
CA GLU A 150 -24.16 21.96 -21.80
C GLU A 150 -24.68 20.63 -21.24
N GLN A 151 -24.11 19.51 -21.72
CA GLN A 151 -24.52 18.18 -21.26
C GLN A 151 -24.13 17.92 -19.81
N VAL A 152 -22.94 18.34 -19.36
CA VAL A 152 -22.52 18.21 -17.95
C VAL A 152 -23.50 18.99 -17.06
N ALA A 153 -23.76 20.27 -17.36
CA ALA A 153 -24.70 21.08 -16.59
C ALA A 153 -26.11 20.48 -16.58
N SER A 154 -26.59 19.98 -17.72
CA SER A 154 -27.90 19.32 -17.82
C SER A 154 -27.98 18.04 -17.00
N VAL A 155 -26.92 17.21 -17.01
CA VAL A 155 -26.86 15.97 -16.24
C VAL A 155 -26.85 16.29 -14.74
N GLU A 156 -26.01 17.23 -14.31
CA GLU A 156 -25.94 17.66 -12.91
C GLU A 156 -27.31 18.11 -12.41
N HIS A 157 -27.97 19.02 -13.13
CA HIS A 157 -29.31 19.50 -12.76
C HIS A 157 -30.33 18.36 -12.67
N LEU A 158 -30.41 17.50 -13.70
CA LEU A 158 -31.39 16.42 -13.75
C LEU A 158 -31.17 15.38 -12.64
N MET A 159 -29.90 15.09 -12.32
CA MET A 159 -29.57 14.16 -11.24
C MET A 159 -29.97 14.72 -9.87
N VAL A 160 -29.65 15.98 -9.58
CA VAL A 160 -30.05 16.65 -8.33
C VAL A 160 -31.56 16.66 -8.17
N GLU A 161 -32.29 17.07 -9.20
CA GLU A 161 -33.76 17.10 -9.22
C GLU A 161 -34.33 15.69 -8.99
N THR A 162 -33.87 14.69 -9.76
CA THR A 162 -34.38 13.32 -9.67
C THR A 162 -34.12 12.68 -8.31
N VAL A 163 -32.94 12.90 -7.72
CA VAL A 163 -32.61 12.35 -6.39
C VAL A 163 -33.43 13.05 -5.30
N HIS A 164 -33.64 14.37 -5.41
CA HIS A 164 -34.45 15.13 -4.46
C HIS A 164 -35.93 14.73 -4.48
N ASP A 165 -36.51 14.56 -5.67
CA ASP A 165 -37.91 14.18 -5.85
C ASP A 165 -38.19 12.72 -5.48
N THR A 166 -37.14 11.90 -5.41
CA THR A 166 -37.27 10.48 -5.08
C THR A 166 -37.53 10.29 -3.59
N GLN A 167 -38.76 9.93 -3.23
CA GLN A 167 -39.17 9.64 -1.84
C GLN A 167 -38.56 8.36 -1.22
N SER A 168 -37.71 7.63 -1.95
CA SER A 168 -37.16 6.34 -1.53
C SER A 168 -35.63 6.33 -1.63
N ALA A 169 -34.96 6.27 -0.48
CA ALA A 169 -33.51 6.17 -0.39
C ALA A 169 -32.94 5.04 -1.27
N LYS A 170 -33.59 3.86 -1.29
CA LYS A 170 -33.16 2.72 -2.11
C LYS A 170 -33.26 2.98 -3.62
N LYS A 171 -34.24 3.78 -4.06
CA LYS A 171 -34.35 4.17 -5.47
C LYS A 171 -33.32 5.23 -5.84
N ALA A 172 -33.08 6.20 -4.97
CA ALA A 172 -32.03 7.20 -5.12
C ALA A 172 -30.64 6.55 -5.18
N GLU A 173 -30.37 5.62 -4.27
CA GLU A 173 -29.15 4.81 -4.22
C GLU A 173 -28.93 4.07 -5.55
N LYS A 174 -29.92 3.28 -5.99
CA LYS A 174 -29.84 2.57 -7.26
C LYS A 174 -29.63 3.52 -8.45
N TYR A 175 -30.31 4.67 -8.47
CA TYR A 175 -30.17 5.66 -9.53
C TYR A 175 -28.75 6.23 -9.59
N VAL A 176 -28.17 6.61 -8.45
CA VAL A 176 -26.79 7.10 -8.36
C VAL A 176 -25.79 6.01 -8.77
N GLN A 177 -25.95 4.77 -8.28
CA GLN A 177 -25.07 3.65 -8.63
C GLN A 177 -25.14 3.30 -10.13
N ASP A 178 -26.33 3.35 -10.74
CA ASP A 178 -26.49 3.16 -12.19
C ASP A 178 -25.71 4.23 -12.98
N HIS A 179 -25.68 5.49 -12.52
CA HIS A 179 -24.88 6.56 -13.14
C HIS A 179 -23.38 6.36 -12.92
N GLN A 180 -22.99 6.01 -11.70
CA GLN A 180 -21.59 5.73 -11.33
C GLN A 180 -21.00 4.63 -12.24
N GLN A 181 -21.70 3.51 -12.41
CA GLN A 181 -21.26 2.41 -13.28
C GLN A 181 -21.15 2.82 -14.74
N VAL A 182 -22.11 3.62 -15.24
CA VAL A 182 -22.08 4.12 -16.62
C VAL A 182 -20.89 5.06 -16.82
N LEU A 183 -20.66 6.01 -15.91
CA LEU A 183 -19.56 6.98 -16.02
C LEU A 183 -18.19 6.29 -15.97
N ILE A 184 -18.02 5.30 -15.08
CA ILE A 184 -16.81 4.46 -15.03
C ILE A 184 -16.60 3.76 -16.39
N SER A 185 -17.64 3.07 -16.89
CA SER A 185 -17.56 2.35 -18.16
C SER A 185 -17.25 3.25 -19.36
N LEU A 186 -17.80 4.47 -19.38
CA LEU A 186 -17.51 5.45 -20.42
C LEU A 186 -16.08 5.99 -20.30
N SER A 187 -15.59 6.22 -19.08
CA SER A 187 -14.23 6.68 -18.84
C SER A 187 -13.20 5.66 -19.31
N ASP A 188 -13.42 4.37 -18.99
CA ASP A 188 -12.56 3.28 -19.46
C ASP A 188 -12.52 3.18 -20.98
N GLN A 189 -13.66 3.38 -21.66
CA GLN A 189 -13.72 3.40 -23.13
C GLN A 189 -12.96 4.58 -23.73
N VAL A 190 -13.08 5.77 -23.14
CA VAL A 190 -12.35 6.95 -23.62
C VAL A 190 -10.85 6.79 -23.40
N LEU A 191 -10.43 6.17 -22.29
CA LEU A 191 -9.02 5.90 -22.01
C LEU A 191 -8.33 5.03 -23.07
N ILE A 192 -9.06 4.14 -23.76
CA ILE A 192 -8.52 3.36 -24.89
C ILE A 192 -8.02 4.29 -26.00
N HIS A 193 -8.72 5.39 -26.26
CA HIS A 193 -8.33 6.39 -27.26
C HIS A 193 -7.20 7.31 -26.78
N LEU A 194 -6.85 7.28 -25.50
CA LEU A 194 -5.85 8.14 -24.86
C LEU A 194 -4.60 7.38 -24.38
N ALA A 195 -4.51 6.07 -24.62
CA ALA A 195 -3.54 5.17 -23.99
C ALA A 195 -2.06 5.54 -24.25
N GLU A 196 -1.75 6.17 -25.39
CA GLU A 196 -0.39 6.60 -25.73
C GLU A 196 0.04 7.92 -25.04
N GLU A 197 -0.91 8.70 -24.49
CA GLU A 197 -0.69 10.04 -23.92
C GLU A 197 -1.09 10.15 -22.43
N SER A 198 -1.04 9.07 -21.67
CA SER A 198 -1.53 8.99 -20.28
C SER A 198 -0.93 10.02 -19.31
N HIS A 199 0.24 10.59 -19.63
CA HIS A 199 0.92 11.60 -18.81
C HIS A 199 0.47 13.04 -19.12
N GLN A 200 -0.37 13.23 -20.15
CA GLN A 200 -0.84 14.53 -20.64
C GLN A 200 -2.36 14.58 -20.82
N LEU A 201 -3.12 13.77 -20.08
CA LEU A 201 -4.59 13.70 -20.15
C LEU A 201 -5.27 15.07 -19.91
N TYR A 202 -4.59 15.98 -19.21
CA TYR A 202 -5.07 17.31 -18.87
C TYR A 202 -4.43 18.45 -19.67
N THR A 203 -3.63 18.13 -20.69
CA THR A 203 -3.01 19.14 -21.57
C THR A 203 -3.60 19.06 -22.97
N ILE A 204 -4.13 20.19 -23.46
CA ILE A 204 -4.65 20.33 -24.82
C ILE A 204 -3.54 20.80 -25.74
N SER A 205 -3.36 20.15 -26.89
CA SER A 205 -2.39 20.57 -27.91
C SER A 205 -2.86 21.82 -28.66
N GLU A 206 -1.93 22.53 -29.29
CA GLU A 206 -2.24 23.71 -30.12
C GLU A 206 -2.92 23.33 -31.44
N GLN A 207 -2.88 22.05 -31.81
CA GLN A 207 -3.50 21.52 -33.03
C GLN A 207 -4.97 21.14 -32.85
N TYR A 208 -5.50 21.13 -31.62
CA TYR A 208 -6.88 20.73 -31.32
C TYR A 208 -7.27 19.40 -31.96
N SER A 209 -6.34 18.45 -31.88
CA SER A 209 -6.42 17.16 -32.53
C SER A 209 -7.64 16.36 -32.07
N LEU A 210 -7.92 15.26 -32.77
CA LEU A 210 -8.95 14.32 -32.33
C LEU A 210 -8.69 13.81 -30.89
N VAL A 211 -7.43 13.62 -30.52
CA VAL A 211 -7.03 13.20 -29.17
C VAL A 211 -7.43 14.25 -28.14
N ASP A 212 -7.31 15.54 -28.46
CA ASP A 212 -7.72 16.62 -27.56
C ASP A 212 -9.23 16.67 -27.33
N VAL A 213 -10.02 16.29 -28.33
CA VAL A 213 -11.47 16.10 -28.16
C VAL A 213 -11.76 14.94 -27.20
N TYR A 214 -11.03 13.83 -27.29
CA TYR A 214 -11.15 12.73 -26.32
C TYR A 214 -10.70 13.14 -24.91
N LYS A 215 -9.67 14.00 -24.78
CA LYS A 215 -9.30 14.60 -23.49
C LYS A 215 -10.43 15.45 -22.90
N LEU A 216 -11.15 16.22 -23.73
CA LEU A 216 -12.34 16.97 -23.26
C LEU A 216 -13.45 16.05 -22.74
N ILE A 217 -13.76 14.98 -23.49
CA ILE A 217 -14.76 14.00 -23.08
C ILE A 217 -14.36 13.37 -21.73
N PHE A 218 -13.09 12.96 -21.61
CA PHE A 218 -12.55 12.40 -20.39
C PHE A 218 -12.70 13.34 -19.19
N ARG A 219 -12.29 14.61 -19.33
CA ARG A 219 -12.46 15.62 -18.27
C ARG A 219 -13.92 15.86 -17.87
N SER A 220 -14.83 15.81 -18.85
CA SER A 220 -16.26 15.99 -18.60
C SER A 220 -16.86 14.83 -17.81
N LEU A 221 -16.43 13.59 -18.12
CA LEU A 221 -16.80 12.40 -17.33
C LEU A 221 -16.24 12.46 -15.92
N GLU A 222 -14.99 12.91 -15.76
CA GLU A 222 -14.38 13.09 -14.44
C GLU A 222 -15.06 14.18 -13.62
N ALA A 223 -15.48 15.30 -14.23
CA ALA A 223 -16.26 16.33 -13.56
C ALA A 223 -17.57 15.77 -12.99
N LEU A 224 -18.30 14.97 -13.77
CA LEU A 224 -19.52 14.29 -13.31
C LEU A 224 -19.24 13.29 -12.18
N MET A 225 -18.13 12.55 -12.25
CA MET A 225 -17.72 11.66 -11.16
C MET A 225 -17.39 12.42 -9.87
N VAL A 226 -16.68 13.54 -9.97
CA VAL A 226 -16.38 14.41 -8.80
C VAL A 226 -17.67 14.97 -8.21
N MET A 227 -18.63 15.40 -9.05
CA MET A 227 -19.95 15.84 -8.59
C MET A 227 -20.66 14.72 -7.83
N LEU A 228 -20.65 13.49 -8.35
CA LEU A 228 -21.22 12.32 -7.67
C LEU A 228 -20.61 12.09 -6.29
N GLU A 229 -19.28 12.18 -6.19
CA GLU A 229 -18.54 12.04 -4.93
C GLU A 229 -18.88 13.15 -3.93
N GLN A 230 -19.05 14.39 -4.39
CA GLN A 230 -19.32 15.53 -3.52
C GLN A 230 -20.77 15.59 -3.04
N GLN A 231 -21.73 15.28 -3.91
CA GLN A 231 -23.16 15.49 -3.63
C GLN A 231 -23.87 14.21 -3.18
N PHE A 232 -23.40 13.04 -3.61
CA PHE A 232 -24.10 11.77 -3.43
C PHE A 232 -23.22 10.68 -2.79
N ALA A 233 -22.17 11.03 -2.05
CA ALA A 233 -21.23 10.11 -1.40
C ALA A 233 -21.91 8.92 -0.68
N GLN A 234 -23.00 9.18 0.06
CA GLN A 234 -23.74 8.16 0.83
C GLN A 234 -24.46 7.10 -0.03
N TYR A 235 -24.63 7.38 -1.32
CA TYR A 235 -25.33 6.53 -2.28
C TYR A 235 -24.40 5.81 -3.26
N LEU A 236 -23.09 6.10 -3.21
CA LEU A 236 -22.11 5.46 -4.08
C LEU A 236 -21.93 3.98 -3.71
N ASP A 237 -21.74 3.16 -4.74
CA ASP A 237 -21.27 1.79 -4.57
C ASP A 237 -19.78 1.84 -4.19
N ALA A 238 -19.48 1.49 -2.95
CA ALA A 238 -18.13 1.51 -2.42
C ALA A 238 -17.24 0.39 -3.00
N SER A 239 -17.86 -0.66 -3.56
CA SER A 239 -17.15 -1.75 -4.24
C SER A 239 -16.75 -1.41 -5.67
N ALA A 240 -17.27 -0.31 -6.23
CA ALA A 240 -16.92 0.15 -7.57
C ALA A 240 -15.48 0.72 -7.63
N PRO A 241 -14.82 0.66 -8.80
CA PRO A 241 -13.49 1.24 -8.97
C PRO A 241 -13.53 2.77 -8.88
N LEU A 242 -12.48 3.35 -8.33
CA LEU A 242 -12.26 4.80 -8.25
C LEU A 242 -12.00 5.39 -9.63
N PRO A 243 -12.48 6.61 -9.93
CA PRO A 243 -12.07 7.38 -11.09
C PRO A 243 -10.55 7.59 -11.13
N TYR A 244 -9.99 7.67 -12.34
CA TYR A 244 -8.55 7.86 -12.54
C TYR A 244 -8.01 9.10 -11.82
N ARG A 245 -8.60 10.28 -12.03
CA ARG A 245 -8.20 11.51 -11.30
C ARG A 245 -8.20 11.33 -9.79
N HIS A 246 -9.22 10.69 -9.24
CA HIS A 246 -9.33 10.49 -7.80
C HIS A 246 -8.17 9.62 -7.31
N ARG A 247 -7.84 8.53 -8.03
CA ARG A 247 -6.65 7.73 -7.70
C ARG A 247 -5.36 8.55 -7.74
N VAL A 248 -5.15 9.38 -8.77
CA VAL A 248 -3.96 10.24 -8.89
C VAL A 248 -3.83 11.19 -7.70
N VAL A 249 -4.91 11.90 -7.36
CA VAL A 249 -4.92 12.86 -6.24
C VAL A 249 -4.65 12.15 -4.91
N GLN A 250 -5.28 11.01 -4.68
CA GLN A 250 -5.11 10.24 -3.43
C GLN A 250 -3.72 9.63 -3.34
N THR A 251 -3.14 9.17 -4.45
CA THR A 251 -1.74 8.69 -4.50
C THR A 251 -0.79 9.79 -4.03
N PHE A 252 -0.93 11.01 -4.58
CA PHE A 252 -0.10 12.14 -4.18
C PHE A 252 -0.24 12.46 -2.68
N GLN A 253 -1.48 12.55 -2.18
CA GLN A 253 -1.77 12.86 -0.77
C GLN A 253 -1.25 11.78 0.19
N LEU A 254 -1.33 10.51 -0.19
CA LEU A 254 -0.84 9.41 0.64
C LEU A 254 0.67 9.29 0.60
N ASN A 255 1.32 9.56 -0.54
CA ASN A 255 2.78 9.43 -0.67
C ASN A 255 3.54 10.29 0.32
N GLU A 256 3.16 11.56 0.50
CA GLU A 256 3.80 12.46 1.48
C GLU A 256 3.74 11.87 2.92
N ARG A 257 2.57 11.32 3.27
CA ARG A 257 2.34 10.68 4.57
C ARG A 257 3.14 9.39 4.72
N LEU A 258 3.22 8.59 3.66
CA LEU A 258 3.99 7.35 3.64
C LEU A 258 5.49 7.60 3.76
N GLU A 259 6.03 8.63 3.09
CA GLU A 259 7.44 9.01 3.21
C GLU A 259 7.80 9.40 4.65
N ALA A 260 6.93 10.18 5.31
CA ALA A 260 7.10 10.52 6.72
C ALA A 260 7.04 9.29 7.64
N LEU A 261 6.13 8.34 7.37
CA LEU A 261 6.05 7.07 8.10
C LEU A 261 7.32 6.23 7.91
N GLN A 262 7.76 6.04 6.67
CA GLN A 262 8.96 5.28 6.33
C GLN A 262 10.18 5.82 7.09
N ALA A 263 10.40 7.13 7.08
CA ALA A 263 11.52 7.75 7.78
C ALA A 263 11.57 7.43 9.29
N VAL A 264 10.40 7.35 9.95
CA VAL A 264 10.34 6.99 11.38
C VAL A 264 10.57 5.49 11.60
N LEU A 265 10.01 4.65 10.74
CA LEU A 265 10.11 3.19 10.86
C LEU A 265 11.54 2.70 10.58
N ASP A 266 12.23 3.27 9.59
CA ASP A 266 13.61 2.92 9.22
C ASP A 266 14.60 3.25 10.34
N GLY A 267 14.33 4.30 11.12
CA GLY A 267 15.14 4.69 12.29
C GLY A 267 14.86 3.87 13.55
N SER A 268 13.88 2.96 13.52
CA SER A 268 13.42 2.22 14.69
C SER A 268 14.16 0.87 14.86
N PRO A 269 14.30 0.35 16.10
CA PRO A 269 14.93 -0.94 16.35
C PRO A 269 14.01 -2.15 16.04
N MET A 270 12.97 -1.97 15.22
CA MET A 270 11.97 -3.00 14.93
C MET A 270 12.51 -4.13 14.04
N ASN A 271 11.79 -5.25 14.05
CA ASN A 271 12.10 -6.40 13.22
C ASN A 271 12.05 -6.05 11.73
N GLN A 272 13.18 -6.23 11.05
CA GLN A 272 13.33 -5.88 9.64
C GLN A 272 12.40 -6.71 8.72
N ASP A 273 12.16 -8.00 9.02
CA ASP A 273 11.22 -8.80 8.24
C ASP A 273 9.79 -8.24 8.33
N LEU A 274 9.41 -7.63 9.46
CA LEU A 274 8.09 -6.99 9.64
C LEU A 274 8.00 -5.67 8.87
N LEU A 275 9.09 -4.89 8.87
CA LEU A 275 9.18 -3.65 8.10
C LEU A 275 9.08 -3.92 6.60
N THR A 276 9.74 -4.96 6.09
CA THR A 276 9.61 -5.39 4.69
C THR A 276 8.16 -5.73 4.29
N VAL A 277 7.37 -6.28 5.22
CA VAL A 277 5.93 -6.51 4.96
C VAL A 277 5.17 -5.19 4.79
N LEU A 278 5.50 -4.15 5.58
CA LEU A 278 4.92 -2.81 5.44
C LEU A 278 5.40 -2.08 4.18
N GLU A 279 6.67 -2.24 3.81
CA GLU A 279 7.20 -1.69 2.55
C GLU A 279 6.43 -2.18 1.32
N GLY A 280 6.03 -3.47 1.33
CA GLY A 280 5.16 -4.04 0.30
C GLY A 280 3.82 -3.32 0.20
N LEU A 281 3.19 -3.02 1.36
CA LEU A 281 1.97 -2.22 1.42
C LEU A 281 2.19 -0.79 0.92
N PHE A 282 3.27 -0.14 1.34
CA PHE A 282 3.56 1.24 0.92
C PHE A 282 3.78 1.33 -0.60
N THR A 283 4.49 0.36 -1.17
CA THR A 283 4.68 0.23 -2.61
C THR A 283 3.35 0.07 -3.35
N GLU A 284 2.41 -0.70 -2.79
CA GLU A 284 1.08 -0.86 -3.37
C GLU A 284 0.28 0.45 -3.34
N ILE A 285 0.30 1.17 -2.21
CA ILE A 285 -0.36 2.47 -2.08
C ILE A 285 0.25 3.50 -3.04
N GLN A 286 1.58 3.51 -3.19
CA GLN A 286 2.28 4.36 -4.15
C GLN A 286 1.89 4.07 -5.61
N GLN A 287 1.35 2.87 -5.89
CA GLN A 287 0.90 2.44 -7.21
C GLN A 287 -0.60 2.61 -7.47
N LEU A 288 -1.33 3.24 -6.55
CA LEU A 288 -2.79 3.47 -6.67
C LEU A 288 -3.20 4.13 -7.99
N ALA A 289 -2.41 5.08 -8.49
CA ALA A 289 -2.71 5.75 -9.76
C ALA A 289 -2.70 4.79 -10.96
N GLN A 290 -1.84 3.76 -10.95
CA GLN A 290 -1.68 2.83 -12.06
C GLN A 290 -2.57 1.59 -11.96
N LYS A 291 -3.10 1.28 -10.78
CA LYS A 291 -3.90 0.07 -10.54
C LYS A 291 -5.36 0.40 -10.25
N PRO A 292 -6.32 -0.35 -10.82
CA PRO A 292 -7.72 -0.25 -10.41
C PRO A 292 -7.84 -0.50 -8.90
N THR A 293 -8.44 0.46 -8.20
CA THR A 293 -8.65 0.40 -6.75
C THR A 293 -10.08 0.85 -6.47
N THR A 294 -10.77 0.19 -5.53
CA THR A 294 -12.15 0.54 -5.15
C THR A 294 -12.20 1.60 -4.05
N TYR A 295 -13.37 2.20 -3.82
CA TYR A 295 -13.57 3.14 -2.70
C TYR A 295 -13.35 2.45 -1.34
N GLU A 296 -13.79 1.19 -1.20
CA GLU A 296 -13.55 0.39 0.00
C GLU A 296 -12.06 0.18 0.26
N GLN A 297 -11.29 -0.17 -0.77
CA GLN A 297 -9.84 -0.37 -0.65
C GLN A 297 -9.13 0.94 -0.27
N LEU A 298 -9.47 2.06 -0.92
CA LEU A 298 -8.90 3.35 -0.55
C LEU A 298 -9.24 3.74 0.89
N ARG A 299 -10.49 3.53 1.34
CA ARG A 299 -10.90 3.79 2.72
C ARG A 299 -10.10 2.93 3.70
N TYR A 300 -9.82 1.68 3.34
CA TYR A 300 -8.97 0.80 4.11
C TYR A 300 -7.54 1.37 4.22
N TYR A 301 -6.91 1.72 3.08
CA TYR A 301 -5.55 2.27 3.07
C TYR A 301 -5.45 3.58 3.87
N GLN A 302 -6.37 4.52 3.66
CA GLN A 302 -6.40 5.78 4.41
C GLN A 302 -6.49 5.57 5.91
N ARG A 303 -7.34 4.63 6.35
CA ARG A 303 -7.48 4.31 7.77
C ARG A 303 -6.23 3.60 8.30
N LEU A 304 -5.64 2.68 7.54
CA LEU A 304 -4.41 1.99 7.97
C LEU A 304 -3.25 2.96 8.11
N VAL A 305 -3.06 3.87 7.14
CA VAL A 305 -2.06 4.94 7.23
C VAL A 305 -2.31 5.81 8.47
N GLN A 306 -3.56 6.18 8.76
CA GLN A 306 -3.90 6.95 9.96
C GLN A 306 -3.55 6.22 11.26
N GLU A 307 -3.84 4.92 11.36
CA GLU A 307 -3.48 4.13 12.55
C GLU A 307 -1.95 3.98 12.69
N LEU A 308 -1.23 3.84 11.57
CA LEU A 308 0.23 3.80 11.55
C LEU A 308 0.85 5.15 11.96
N GLU A 309 0.26 6.27 11.57
CA GLU A 309 0.68 7.60 12.04
C GLU A 309 0.46 7.78 13.53
N ALA A 310 -0.69 7.34 14.05
CA ALA A 310 -0.95 7.37 15.48
C ALA A 310 0.03 6.46 16.24
N PHE A 311 0.42 5.33 15.64
CA PHE A 311 1.42 4.42 16.17
C PHE A 311 2.82 5.04 16.23
N THR A 312 3.28 5.72 15.17
CA THR A 312 4.63 6.33 15.15
C THR A 312 4.77 7.52 16.11
N GLN A 313 3.65 8.11 16.54
CA GLN A 313 3.63 9.18 17.56
C GLN A 313 3.75 8.65 19.01
N GLN A 314 3.73 7.34 19.23
CA GLN A 314 3.85 6.76 20.56
C GLN A 314 5.26 6.93 21.14
N LYS A 315 5.37 6.99 22.48
CA LYS A 315 6.66 7.13 23.17
C LYS A 315 7.60 5.94 22.96
N THR A 316 7.05 4.76 22.74
CA THR A 316 7.78 3.51 22.55
C THR A 316 7.13 2.72 21.43
N VAL A 317 7.90 2.48 20.37
CA VAL A 317 7.48 1.72 19.20
C VAL A 317 8.11 0.33 19.31
N THR A 318 7.29 -0.71 19.36
CA THR A 318 7.71 -2.12 19.46
C THR A 318 6.98 -3.01 18.45
N ASP A 319 7.60 -4.13 18.08
CA ASP A 319 6.98 -5.13 17.18
C ASP A 319 5.60 -5.58 17.67
N GLU A 320 5.43 -5.78 18.98
CA GLU A 320 4.16 -6.20 19.60
C GLU A 320 3.06 -5.14 19.45
N SER A 321 3.41 -3.87 19.66
CA SER A 321 2.47 -2.76 19.50
C SER A 321 2.08 -2.56 18.03
N LEU A 322 3.02 -2.72 17.09
CA LEU A 322 2.73 -2.71 15.66
C LEU A 322 1.83 -3.89 15.26
N LEU A 323 2.13 -5.10 15.75
CA LEU A 323 1.33 -6.29 15.49
C LEU A 323 -0.11 -6.11 15.98
N SER A 324 -0.32 -5.46 17.12
CA SER A 324 -1.65 -5.13 17.63
C SER A 324 -2.42 -4.21 16.67
N VAL A 325 -1.77 -3.18 16.13
CA VAL A 325 -2.36 -2.29 15.11
C VAL A 325 -2.74 -3.08 13.85
N LEU A 326 -1.83 -3.93 13.35
CA LEU A 326 -2.06 -4.72 12.13
C LEU A 326 -3.17 -5.78 12.31
N LEU A 327 -3.29 -6.37 13.50
CA LEU A 327 -4.40 -7.27 13.85
C LEU A 327 -5.71 -6.52 13.95
N HIS A 328 -5.72 -5.34 14.59
CA HIS A 328 -6.91 -4.49 14.69
C HIS A 328 -7.40 -4.04 13.32
N MET A 329 -6.47 -3.75 12.40
CA MET A 329 -6.80 -3.41 11.02
C MET A 329 -7.08 -4.63 10.14
N ASN A 330 -6.99 -5.85 10.68
CA ASN A 330 -7.08 -7.11 9.91
C ASN A 330 -6.25 -7.03 8.61
N PHE A 331 -4.99 -6.66 8.76
CA PHE A 331 -4.04 -6.58 7.66
C PHE A 331 -3.63 -8.00 7.22
N ASN A 332 -4.59 -8.72 6.65
CA ASN A 332 -4.50 -10.12 6.30
C ASN A 332 -3.82 -10.35 4.95
N SER A 333 -2.83 -9.54 4.59
CA SER A 333 -2.06 -9.73 3.36
C SER A 333 -1.34 -11.09 3.38
N PRO A 334 -1.10 -11.71 2.21
CA PRO A 334 -0.37 -12.98 2.15
C PRO A 334 1.00 -12.91 2.83
N ALA A 335 1.72 -11.79 2.66
CA ALA A 335 3.02 -11.56 3.28
C ALA A 335 2.91 -11.48 4.81
N MET A 336 1.91 -10.77 5.34
CA MET A 336 1.70 -10.67 6.79
C MET A 336 1.36 -12.03 7.41
N ARG A 337 0.50 -12.83 6.76
CA ARG A 337 0.16 -14.19 7.21
C ARG A 337 1.40 -15.08 7.32
N GLN A 338 2.27 -15.06 6.30
CA GLN A 338 3.51 -15.82 6.29
C GLN A 338 4.48 -15.35 7.37
N TRP A 339 4.66 -14.04 7.51
CA TRP A 339 5.50 -13.45 8.54
C TRP A 339 5.05 -13.87 9.94
N LEU A 340 3.75 -13.81 10.22
CA LEU A 340 3.18 -14.20 11.53
C LEU A 340 3.49 -15.65 11.90
N VAL A 341 3.34 -16.57 10.95
CA VAL A 341 3.67 -17.99 11.17
C VAL A 341 5.17 -18.16 11.44
N LYS A 342 6.03 -17.53 10.61
CA LYS A 342 7.49 -17.59 10.77
C LYS A 342 7.93 -16.99 12.12
N HIS A 343 7.33 -15.88 12.52
CA HIS A 343 7.59 -15.24 13.81
C HIS A 343 7.31 -16.19 14.96
N LEU A 344 6.13 -16.85 14.99
CA LEU A 344 5.80 -17.83 16.01
C LEU A 344 6.71 -19.06 15.97
N GLN A 345 7.07 -19.56 14.78
CA GLN A 345 8.00 -20.68 14.64
C GLN A 345 9.37 -20.37 15.25
N ASN A 346 9.94 -19.19 14.96
CA ASN A 346 11.21 -18.76 15.53
C ASN A 346 11.15 -18.63 17.06
N GLN A 347 10.02 -18.17 17.61
CA GLN A 347 9.79 -18.11 19.07
C GLN A 347 9.70 -19.51 19.70
N LEU A 348 9.25 -20.51 18.96
CA LEU A 348 9.20 -21.90 19.41
C LEU A 348 10.56 -22.60 19.32
N ASP A 349 11.33 -22.32 18.26
CA ASP A 349 12.64 -22.95 18.00
C ASP A 349 13.73 -22.45 18.97
N THR A 350 13.56 -21.27 19.55
CA THR A 350 14.44 -20.71 20.58
C THR A 350 14.23 -21.33 21.98
N GLN A 351 13.23 -22.19 22.17
CA GLN A 351 12.97 -22.85 23.46
C GLN A 351 13.78 -24.16 23.57
N GLU A 352 14.74 -24.22 24.50
CA GLU A 352 15.60 -25.40 24.71
C GLU A 352 14.86 -26.63 25.27
N ASN A 353 13.65 -26.48 25.80
CA ASN A 353 12.97 -27.50 26.62
C ASN A 353 11.63 -27.96 26.02
N ARG A 354 11.44 -29.28 25.79
CA ARG A 354 10.27 -29.83 25.06
C ARG A 354 8.87 -29.50 25.63
N GLN A 355 8.73 -29.20 26.92
CA GLN A 355 7.43 -28.85 27.54
C GLN A 355 7.10 -27.35 27.50
N GLN A 356 8.08 -26.48 27.25
CA GLN A 356 7.87 -25.02 27.15
C GLN A 356 7.13 -24.57 25.87
N PRO A 357 7.34 -25.19 24.69
CA PRO A 357 6.63 -24.84 23.46
C PRO A 357 5.11 -24.94 23.53
N LEU A 358 4.57 -25.96 24.21
CA LEU A 358 3.12 -26.14 24.29
C LEU A 358 2.47 -25.06 25.16
N SER A 359 3.09 -24.73 26.30
CA SER A 359 2.64 -23.62 27.15
C SER A 359 2.71 -22.27 26.43
N LEU A 360 3.72 -22.07 25.58
CA LEU A 360 3.87 -20.87 24.77
C LEU A 360 2.78 -20.77 23.68
N LEU A 361 2.44 -21.90 23.02
CA LEU A 361 1.34 -21.96 22.07
C LEU A 361 -0.01 -21.64 22.72
N TYR A 362 -0.30 -22.18 23.91
CA TYR A 362 -1.51 -21.85 24.66
C TYR A 362 -1.54 -20.38 25.10
N TYR A 363 -0.39 -19.80 25.45
CA TYR A 363 -0.28 -18.37 25.73
C TYR A 363 -0.64 -17.54 24.49
N TYR A 364 -0.07 -17.85 23.33
CA TYR A 364 -0.38 -17.13 22.10
C TYR A 364 -1.84 -17.35 21.68
N GLU A 365 -2.37 -18.57 21.75
CA GLU A 365 -3.78 -18.86 21.48
C GLU A 365 -4.69 -17.95 22.31
N LYS A 366 -4.44 -17.85 23.62
CA LYS A 366 -5.15 -16.94 24.52
C LYS A 366 -4.99 -15.48 24.08
N TRP A 367 -3.77 -15.03 23.81
CA TRP A 367 -3.49 -13.64 23.45
C TRP A 367 -4.21 -13.22 22.17
N TYR A 368 -4.16 -14.05 21.12
CA TYR A 368 -4.85 -13.80 19.86
C TYR A 368 -6.37 -13.82 20.04
N HIS A 369 -6.92 -14.74 20.85
CA HIS A 369 -8.36 -14.76 21.15
C HIS A 369 -8.84 -13.50 21.90
N GLN A 370 -7.97 -12.86 22.67
CA GLN A 370 -8.28 -11.66 23.43
C GLN A 370 -8.17 -10.37 22.60
N GLN A 371 -7.63 -10.43 21.39
CA GLN A 371 -7.59 -9.28 20.50
C GLN A 371 -8.99 -8.92 19.98
N PRO A 372 -9.33 -7.62 19.91
CA PRO A 372 -10.62 -7.20 19.36
C PRO A 372 -10.74 -7.64 17.91
N VAL A 373 -11.88 -8.23 17.55
CA VAL A 373 -12.18 -8.65 16.17
C VAL A 373 -12.72 -7.46 15.39
N PRO A 374 -12.01 -6.95 14.38
CA PRO A 374 -12.54 -5.89 13.54
C PRO A 374 -13.72 -6.39 12.71
N GLN A 375 -14.83 -5.64 12.74
CA GLN A 375 -15.99 -5.92 11.90
C GLN A 375 -15.93 -5.13 10.60
N GLY A 376 -16.08 -5.81 9.46
CA GLY A 376 -16.23 -5.16 8.15
C GLY A 376 -14.98 -4.44 7.63
N LEU A 377 -13.81 -4.77 8.16
CA LEU A 377 -12.53 -4.18 7.77
C LEU A 377 -11.51 -5.30 7.50
N ALA A 378 -10.98 -5.33 6.28
CA ALA A 378 -9.99 -6.32 5.86
C ALA A 378 -9.17 -5.77 4.70
N TYR A 379 -7.86 -6.07 4.68
CA TYR A 379 -7.01 -5.75 3.54
C TYR A 379 -7.38 -6.62 2.33
N ASP A 380 -7.60 -7.92 2.56
CA ASP A 380 -8.05 -8.91 1.59
C ASP A 380 -9.41 -9.46 2.06
N PRO A 381 -10.55 -8.92 1.57
CA PRO A 381 -11.89 -9.34 1.98
C PRO A 381 -12.23 -10.79 1.60
N MET A 382 -11.54 -11.37 0.61
CA MET A 382 -11.76 -12.74 0.14
C MET A 382 -10.91 -13.76 0.92
N GLY A 383 -9.84 -13.30 1.56
CA GLY A 383 -8.98 -14.11 2.40
C GLY A 383 -9.52 -14.33 3.82
N PRO A 384 -8.98 -15.33 4.55
CA PRO A 384 -9.30 -15.50 5.96
C PRO A 384 -8.83 -14.28 6.76
N ALA A 385 -9.55 -13.91 7.81
CA ALA A 385 -9.10 -12.88 8.75
C ALA A 385 -7.77 -13.28 9.38
N LEU A 386 -6.89 -12.32 9.64
CA LEU A 386 -5.53 -12.56 10.12
C LEU A 386 -5.54 -13.34 11.44
N GLN A 387 -6.43 -12.95 12.36
CA GLN A 387 -6.67 -13.63 13.64
C GLN A 387 -7.16 -15.07 13.45
N GLN A 388 -8.09 -15.31 12.52
CA GLN A 388 -8.59 -16.66 12.26
C GLN A 388 -7.49 -17.55 11.66
N HIS A 389 -6.70 -17.00 10.75
CA HIS A 389 -5.58 -17.71 10.13
C HIS A 389 -4.56 -18.17 11.18
N ILE A 390 -4.11 -17.26 12.05
CA ILE A 390 -3.10 -17.59 13.06
C ILE A 390 -3.64 -18.54 14.15
N LEU A 391 -4.90 -18.37 14.59
CA LEU A 391 -5.54 -19.29 15.54
C LEU A 391 -5.70 -20.69 14.95
N SER A 392 -6.03 -20.80 13.66
CA SER A 392 -6.10 -22.10 12.97
C SER A 392 -4.73 -22.77 12.93
N TRP A 393 -3.67 -22.01 12.65
CA TRP A 393 -2.31 -22.53 12.64
C TRP A 393 -1.88 -23.01 14.04
N ILE A 394 -2.11 -22.19 15.07
CA ILE A 394 -1.78 -22.53 16.46
C ILE A 394 -2.48 -23.83 16.89
N LYS A 395 -3.77 -23.99 16.56
CA LYS A 395 -4.53 -25.20 16.90
C LYS A 395 -3.97 -26.46 16.25
N GLU A 396 -3.63 -26.39 14.96
CA GLU A 396 -3.01 -27.53 14.28
C GLU A 396 -1.60 -27.82 14.81
N GLU A 397 -0.84 -26.80 15.18
CA GLU A 397 0.49 -26.97 15.78
C GLU A 397 0.42 -27.59 17.18
N ILE A 398 -0.53 -27.16 18.02
CA ILE A 398 -0.84 -27.80 19.32
C ILE A 398 -1.18 -29.28 19.08
N ARG A 399 -2.13 -29.56 18.18
CA ARG A 399 -2.57 -30.92 17.87
C ARG A 399 -1.44 -31.79 17.33
N TYR A 400 -0.58 -31.24 16.48
CA TYR A 400 0.58 -31.94 15.93
C TYR A 400 1.57 -32.32 17.04
N ARG A 401 1.85 -31.40 17.97
CA ARG A 401 2.76 -31.64 19.10
C ARG A 401 2.19 -32.61 20.11
N GLU A 402 0.90 -32.51 20.42
CA GLU A 402 0.19 -33.46 21.29
C GLU A 402 0.18 -34.86 20.67
N LYS A 403 -0.17 -34.99 19.39
CA LYS A 403 -0.08 -36.27 18.69
C LYS A 403 1.35 -36.82 18.61
N ARG A 404 2.37 -35.98 18.45
CA ARG A 404 3.77 -36.42 18.52
C ARG A 404 4.20 -36.84 19.91
N ALA A 405 3.56 -36.32 20.96
CA ALA A 405 3.74 -36.82 22.32
C ALA A 405 3.03 -38.17 22.53
N ASP A 406 1.87 -38.37 21.88
CA ASP A 406 1.05 -39.58 21.98
C ASP A 406 1.45 -40.72 21.02
N VAL A 407 2.13 -40.42 19.91
CA VAL A 407 2.72 -41.44 19.03
C VAL A 407 3.94 -41.99 19.74
N PRO A 408 3.92 -43.27 20.18
CA PRO A 408 5.14 -43.92 20.58
C PRO A 408 6.01 -43.97 19.34
N PHE A 409 7.14 -43.26 19.35
CA PHE A 409 8.24 -43.58 18.46
C PHE A 409 8.42 -45.11 18.50
N PRO A 410 8.64 -45.81 17.37
CA PRO A 410 9.40 -47.05 17.48
C PRO A 410 10.68 -46.60 18.17
N ALA A 411 10.90 -47.10 19.39
CA ALA A 411 11.93 -46.60 20.26
C ALA A 411 13.24 -46.54 19.50
N THR A 412 13.69 -45.35 19.11
CA THR A 412 15.10 -45.03 19.25
C THR A 412 15.30 -44.93 20.75
N GLU A 413 15.45 -46.10 21.37
CA GLU A 413 15.97 -46.39 22.72
C GLU A 413 16.24 -45.16 23.58
N SER A 414 15.16 -44.49 23.98
CA SER A 414 15.21 -43.41 24.98
C SER A 414 14.28 -43.70 26.17
N SER A 415 13.62 -44.86 26.19
CA SER A 415 13.90 -45.78 27.29
C SER A 415 15.25 -46.43 26.99
N VAL A 416 16.34 -45.77 27.39
CA VAL A 416 17.44 -46.59 27.88
C VAL A 416 16.82 -47.26 29.11
N SER A 417 16.29 -48.47 28.94
CA SER A 417 16.64 -49.51 29.91
C SER A 417 18.16 -49.37 29.99
N GLN A 418 18.64 -48.59 30.96
CA GLN A 418 20.07 -48.44 31.19
C GLN A 418 20.56 -49.86 31.26
N ASP A 419 21.21 -50.33 30.19
CA ASP A 419 22.10 -51.47 30.23
C ASP A 419 23.17 -51.00 31.20
N LYS A 420 22.88 -51.14 32.50
CA LYS A 420 23.74 -50.59 33.51
C LYS A 420 25.05 -51.32 33.33
N VAL A 421 26.16 -50.59 33.37
CA VAL A 421 27.47 -51.17 33.13
C VAL A 421 27.70 -52.23 34.21
N LYS A 422 27.79 -53.50 33.79
CA LYS A 422 28.12 -54.60 34.70
C LYS A 422 29.55 -54.46 35.17
N THR A 423 29.70 -54.13 36.44
CA THR A 423 31.00 -54.08 37.09
C THR A 423 31.25 -55.38 37.82
N ASN A 424 32.52 -55.78 37.92
CA ASN A 424 32.94 -56.88 38.78
C ASN A 424 33.14 -56.46 40.25
N LEU A 425 32.64 -55.28 40.61
CA LEU A 425 32.76 -54.70 41.94
C LEU A 425 31.47 -54.92 42.72
N SER A 426 31.60 -55.08 44.04
CA SER A 426 30.46 -55.04 44.95
C SER A 426 29.99 -53.59 45.19
N VAL A 427 28.76 -53.40 45.67
CA VAL A 427 28.23 -52.06 46.00
C VAL A 427 29.15 -51.30 46.97
N ALA A 428 29.78 -51.98 47.93
CA ALA A 428 30.75 -51.38 48.86
C ALA A 428 32.02 -50.90 48.14
N GLN A 429 32.54 -51.69 47.21
CA GLN A 429 33.73 -51.35 46.43
C GLN A 429 33.45 -50.20 45.46
N ILE A 430 32.26 -50.14 44.86
CA ILE A 430 31.82 -49.02 44.02
C ILE A 430 31.73 -47.74 44.85
N ALA A 431 31.11 -47.79 46.04
CA ALA A 431 31.02 -46.63 46.93
C ALA A 431 32.41 -46.11 47.36
N LEU A 432 33.34 -47.02 47.70
CA LEU A 432 34.71 -46.66 48.03
C LEU A 432 35.48 -46.09 46.83
N LEU A 433 35.28 -46.61 45.63
CA LEU A 433 35.90 -46.08 44.40
C LEU A 433 35.42 -44.65 44.12
N LEU A 434 34.11 -44.42 44.19
CA LEU A 434 33.54 -43.08 44.01
C LEU A 434 34.10 -42.09 45.03
N ARG A 435 34.31 -42.55 46.27
CA ARG A 435 34.95 -41.75 47.32
C ARG A 435 36.39 -41.40 46.99
N LEU A 436 37.21 -42.37 46.58
CA LEU A 436 38.60 -42.12 46.20
C LEU A 436 38.68 -41.13 45.03
N CYS A 437 37.84 -41.29 44.01
CA CYS A 437 37.78 -40.36 42.89
C CYS A 437 37.39 -38.95 43.33
N SER A 438 36.44 -38.83 44.26
CA SER A 438 36.03 -37.53 44.81
C SER A 438 37.15 -36.90 45.65
N GLU A 439 37.82 -37.66 46.52
CA GLU A 439 38.90 -37.15 47.41
C GLU A 439 40.16 -36.76 46.64
N VAL A 440 40.47 -37.44 45.52
CA VAL A 440 41.59 -37.10 44.62
C VAL A 440 41.22 -35.95 43.66
N GLY A 441 39.99 -35.42 43.74
CA GLY A 441 39.56 -34.25 42.95
C GLY A 441 39.15 -34.56 41.51
N ILE A 442 38.90 -35.84 41.17
CA ILE A 442 38.36 -36.22 39.86
C ILE A 442 36.93 -35.67 39.69
N PHE A 443 36.19 -35.50 40.80
CA PHE A 443 34.85 -34.92 40.81
C PHE A 443 34.83 -33.60 41.61
N PRO A 444 35.25 -32.47 41.01
CA PRO A 444 35.56 -31.26 41.78
C PRO A 444 34.35 -30.59 42.49
N GLU A 445 33.10 -30.82 42.10
CA GLU A 445 31.94 -30.13 42.69
C GLU A 445 30.62 -30.94 42.68
N GLN A 446 30.63 -32.22 43.06
CA GLN A 446 29.40 -33.02 43.08
C GLN A 446 28.85 -33.23 44.51
N ASN A 447 27.58 -32.85 44.71
CA ASN A 447 26.82 -33.26 45.89
C ASN A 447 26.75 -34.79 45.93
N LEU A 448 27.16 -35.41 47.05
CA LEU A 448 27.20 -36.87 47.24
C LEU A 448 25.87 -37.55 46.87
N SER A 449 24.74 -36.91 47.19
CA SER A 449 23.40 -37.42 46.87
C SER A 449 23.18 -37.50 45.35
N ASN A 450 23.68 -36.52 44.60
CA ASN A 450 23.61 -36.50 43.15
C ASN A 450 24.59 -37.51 42.54
N LEU A 451 25.78 -37.65 43.11
CA LEU A 451 26.78 -38.62 42.68
C LEU A 451 26.26 -40.06 42.84
N CYS A 452 25.82 -40.44 44.04
CA CYS A 452 25.29 -41.77 44.31
C CYS A 452 24.06 -42.09 43.45
N ARG A 453 23.15 -41.13 43.25
CA ARG A 453 21.96 -41.30 42.38
C ARG A 453 22.32 -41.49 40.90
N ARG A 454 23.31 -40.76 40.40
CA ARG A 454 23.77 -40.92 39.01
C ARG A 454 24.42 -42.30 38.82
N PHE A 455 25.34 -42.68 39.70
CA PHE A 455 26.03 -43.96 39.56
C PHE A 455 25.14 -45.17 39.89
N SER A 456 24.11 -45.04 40.74
CA SER A 456 23.10 -46.08 40.93
C SER A 456 22.23 -46.32 39.71
N SER A 457 22.03 -45.29 38.88
CA SER A 457 21.31 -45.42 37.61
C SER A 457 22.18 -46.06 36.53
N ILE A 458 23.50 -45.88 36.59
CA ILE A 458 24.42 -46.29 35.51
C ILE A 458 25.08 -47.66 35.75
N LEU A 459 25.19 -48.18 36.98
CA LEU A 459 25.99 -49.39 37.29
C LEU A 459 25.17 -50.59 37.79
N HIS A 460 25.60 -51.80 37.38
CA HIS A 460 25.25 -53.08 38.02
C HIS A 460 26.43 -53.57 38.87
N SER A 461 26.16 -54.16 40.03
CA SER A 461 27.19 -54.83 40.85
C SER A 461 27.16 -56.33 40.57
N LEU A 462 28.26 -57.04 40.87
CA LEU A 462 28.37 -58.48 40.61
C LEU A 462 27.37 -59.34 41.42
N LYS A 463 26.75 -58.79 42.48
CA LYS A 463 25.83 -59.51 43.38
C LYS A 463 24.40 -58.94 43.43
N GLU A 464 24.20 -57.69 43.04
CA GLU A 464 22.91 -57.00 43.06
C GLU A 464 22.72 -56.27 41.73
N GLU A 465 21.65 -56.65 41.02
CA GLU A 465 21.25 -56.05 39.75
C GLU A 465 20.72 -54.62 39.96
N ASP A 466 19.98 -54.35 41.04
CA ASP A 466 19.55 -52.99 41.35
C ASP A 466 20.28 -52.42 42.57
N ILE A 467 21.28 -51.59 42.29
CA ILE A 467 21.95 -50.81 43.31
C ILE A 467 21.06 -49.61 43.67
N SER A 468 20.61 -49.50 44.92
CA SER A 468 19.90 -48.30 45.38
C SER A 468 20.88 -47.17 45.70
N ALA A 469 20.49 -45.93 45.39
CA ALA A 469 21.28 -44.73 45.70
C ALA A 469 21.56 -44.60 47.21
N GLU A 470 20.63 -45.06 48.05
CA GLU A 470 20.75 -45.09 49.51
C GLU A 470 21.77 -46.12 49.99
N SER A 471 21.81 -47.32 49.39
CA SER A 471 22.80 -48.36 49.70
C SER A 471 24.23 -47.92 49.34
N LEU A 472 24.40 -47.27 48.18
CA LEU A 472 25.67 -46.65 47.79
C LEU A 472 26.10 -45.54 48.76
N ARG A 473 25.15 -44.70 49.20
CA ARG A 473 25.44 -43.60 50.12
C ARG A 473 25.83 -44.09 51.51
N GLY A 474 25.16 -45.11 52.05
CA GLY A 474 25.51 -45.70 53.35
C GLY A 474 26.93 -46.27 53.34
N LYS A 475 27.26 -47.04 52.30
CA LYS A 475 28.58 -47.68 52.13
C LYS A 475 29.68 -46.70 51.68
N TYR A 476 29.35 -45.47 51.33
CA TYR A 476 30.35 -44.44 51.03
C TYR A 476 31.13 -44.00 52.27
N TYR A 477 30.51 -44.05 53.45
CA TYR A 477 31.14 -43.69 54.72
C TYR A 477 31.70 -44.90 55.47
N GLU A 478 31.03 -46.05 55.37
CA GLU A 478 31.41 -47.29 56.05
C GLU A 478 32.10 -48.26 55.10
N HIS A 479 33.40 -48.50 55.31
CA HIS A 479 34.20 -49.42 54.48
C HIS A 479 34.67 -50.63 55.28
N ASP A 480 34.41 -51.82 54.77
CA ASP A 480 34.98 -53.03 55.32
C ASP A 480 36.43 -53.24 54.83
N ARG A 481 37.29 -53.82 55.67
CA ARG A 481 38.72 -54.05 55.35
C ARG A 481 38.92 -54.86 54.07
N ARG A 482 37.97 -55.72 53.70
CA ARG A 482 38.05 -56.57 52.53
C ARG A 482 37.80 -55.78 51.23
N SER A 483 36.85 -54.86 51.22
CA SER A 483 36.63 -53.95 50.08
C SER A 483 37.82 -53.03 49.82
N VAL A 484 38.49 -52.54 50.86
CA VAL A 484 39.72 -51.73 50.73
C VAL A 484 40.85 -52.53 50.09
N GLN A 485 41.06 -53.78 50.52
CA GLN A 485 42.13 -54.62 49.98
C GLN A 485 41.91 -54.92 48.48
N VAL A 486 40.70 -55.30 48.10
CA VAL A 486 40.36 -55.58 46.69
C VAL A 486 40.53 -54.34 45.81
N LEU A 487 40.13 -53.16 46.30
CA LEU A 487 40.25 -51.94 45.52
C LEU A 487 41.71 -51.49 45.38
N LYS A 488 42.53 -51.66 46.42
CA LYS A 488 43.99 -51.42 46.35
C LYS A 488 44.64 -52.26 45.25
N GLU A 489 44.32 -53.55 45.17
CA GLU A 489 44.83 -54.45 44.13
C GLU A 489 44.43 -53.98 42.73
N LYS A 490 43.18 -53.51 42.55
CA LYS A 490 42.71 -52.96 41.26
C LYS A 490 43.40 -51.65 40.89
N VAL A 491 43.60 -50.74 41.85
CA VAL A 491 44.30 -49.47 41.61
C VAL A 491 45.77 -49.71 41.25
N ILE A 492 46.45 -50.65 41.93
CA ILE A 492 47.82 -51.04 41.59
C ILE A 492 47.88 -51.64 40.18
N ALA A 493 46.91 -52.49 39.81
CA ALA A 493 46.83 -53.03 38.46
C ALA A 493 46.63 -51.93 37.39
N MET A 494 45.78 -50.94 37.66
CA MET A 494 45.60 -49.77 36.79
C MET A 494 46.89 -48.96 36.66
N LEU A 495 47.59 -48.72 37.77
CA LEU A 495 48.87 -48.00 37.76
C LEU A 495 49.94 -48.74 36.94
N ASN A 496 50.04 -50.06 37.11
CA ASN A 496 50.95 -50.89 36.33
C ASN A 496 50.62 -50.87 34.84
N TYR A 497 49.33 -50.85 34.48
CA TYR A 497 48.91 -50.71 33.08
C TYR A 497 49.27 -49.34 32.51
N LEU A 498 49.05 -48.25 33.27
CA LEU A 498 49.45 -46.91 32.87
C LEU A 498 50.97 -46.81 32.63
N ASN A 499 51.78 -47.47 33.47
CA ASN A 499 53.23 -47.51 33.30
C ASN A 499 53.71 -48.29 32.06
N GLN A 500 52.84 -49.10 31.46
CA GLN A 500 53.12 -49.87 30.24
C GLN A 500 52.65 -49.16 28.96
N LEU A 501 51.89 -48.07 29.07
CA LEU A 501 51.47 -47.31 27.90
C LEU A 501 52.69 -46.59 27.30
N PRO A 502 52.88 -46.63 25.97
CA PRO A 502 53.96 -45.89 25.32
C PRO A 502 53.77 -44.39 25.59
N LYS A 503 54.88 -43.69 25.85
CA LYS A 503 54.90 -42.25 26.11
C LYS A 503 54.44 -41.43 24.91
#